data_AF-A0A924VSM2-F1
#
_entry.id   AF-A0A924VSM2-F1
#
_cell.length_a   1.000
_cell.length_b   1.000
_cell.length_c   1.000
_cell.angle_alpha   90.00
_cell.angle_beta   90.00
_cell.angle_gamma   90.00
#
_symmetry.space_group_name_H-M   'P 1'
#
loop_
_entity.id
_entity.type
_entity.pdbx_description
1 polymer ?
#
loop_
_entity_poly.entity_id
_entity_poly.type
_entity_poly.pdbx_seq_one_letter_code
_entity_poly.pdbx_strand_id
1 'polypeptide(L)' 'MPTIKEIKEKNTGPQAVIKTGGKQYRVQVGDTVKIEKLLQDSREEYKVGDSVSFDMVLLKDDGTTLTLGAPTIAG' A
#
# COMPACT_ATOMS: atom_id res chain seq x y z
N MET A 1 -25.69 -19.86 23.00
CA MET A 1 -25.24 -20.04 21.61
C MET A 1 -24.79 -18.68 21.10
N PRO A 2 -23.49 -18.42 20.87
CA PRO A 2 -23.07 -17.15 20.32
C PRO A 2 -23.44 -17.08 18.84
N THR A 3 -24.16 -16.03 18.46
CA THR A 3 -24.60 -15.74 17.10
C THR A 3 -23.40 -15.37 16.24
N ILE A 4 -23.17 -16.10 15.15
CA ILE A 4 -22.18 -15.72 14.13
C ILE A 4 -22.67 -14.43 13.49
N LYS A 5 -21.96 -13.32 13.70
CA LYS A 5 -22.19 -12.08 12.97
C LYS A 5 -21.79 -12.32 11.52
N GLU A 6 -22.74 -12.12 10.62
CA GLU A 6 -22.51 -12.09 9.17
C GLU A 6 -21.37 -11.11 8.88
N ILE A 7 -20.21 -11.64 8.47
CA ILE A 7 -19.08 -10.82 8.04
C ILE A 7 -19.50 -10.32 6.66
N LYS A 8 -20.04 -9.10 6.59
CA LYS A 8 -20.23 -8.42 5.31
C LYS A 8 -18.89 -8.45 4.59
N GLU A 9 -18.80 -9.13 3.46
CA GLU A 9 -17.72 -8.95 2.51
C GLU A 9 -17.70 -7.46 2.19
N LYS A 10 -16.81 -6.72 2.84
CA LYS A 10 -16.43 -5.41 2.36
C LYS A 10 -15.78 -5.70 1.02
N ASN A 11 -16.52 -5.42 -0.04
CA ASN A 11 -15.99 -5.44 -1.39
C ASN A 11 -14.89 -4.36 -1.43
N THR A 12 -13.68 -4.78 -1.08
CA THR A 12 -12.53 -3.92 -0.87
C THR A 12 -11.77 -4.01 -2.18
N GLY A 13 -11.91 -2.99 -3.02
CA GLY A 13 -11.18 -2.93 -4.29
C GLY A 13 -9.66 -3.07 -4.06
N PRO A 14 -8.90 -3.39 -5.12
CA PRO A 14 -7.49 -3.72 -5.00
C PRO A 14 -6.73 -2.66 -4.21
N GLN A 15 -6.02 -3.09 -3.18
CA GLN A 15 -5.37 -2.23 -2.19
C GLN A 15 -3.98 -2.77 -1.84
N ALA A 16 -3.10 -1.89 -1.38
CA ALA A 16 -1.80 -2.27 -0.86
C ALA A 16 -1.47 -1.47 0.40
N VAL A 17 -0.52 -1.97 1.17
CA VAL A 17 0.12 -1.23 2.26
C VAL A 17 1.59 -1.04 1.90
N ILE A 18 1.99 0.21 1.73
CA ILE A 18 3.38 0.60 1.46
C ILE A 18 4.00 1.20 2.73
N LYS A 19 5.32 1.05 2.88
CA LYS A 19 6.09 1.66 3.96
C LYS A 19 7.07 2.67 3.38
N THR A 20 6.99 3.92 3.82
CA THR A 20 7.92 4.99 3.44
C THR A 20 8.07 5.97 4.59
N GLY A 21 9.25 6.61 4.72
CA GLY A 21 9.51 7.60 5.78
C GLY A 21 9.33 7.08 7.21
N GLY A 22 9.44 5.75 7.41
CA GLY A 22 9.18 5.09 8.69
C GLY A 22 7.70 4.89 9.03
N LYS A 23 6.76 5.31 8.17
CA LYS A 23 5.31 5.16 8.34
C LYS A 23 4.75 4.14 7.34
N GLN A 24 3.57 3.61 7.65
CA GLN A 24 2.83 2.71 6.76
C GLN A 24 1.59 3.41 6.23
N TYR A 25 1.33 3.26 4.93
CA TYR A 25 0.24 3.90 4.22
C TYR A 25 -0.56 2.86 3.46
N ARG A 26 -1.89 2.89 3.62
CA ARG A 26 -2.80 2.10 2.78
C ARG A 26 -3.13 2.88 1.52
N VAL A 27 -3.01 2.23 0.37
CA VAL A 27 -3.21 2.84 -0.95
C VAL A 27 -4.16 1.98 -1.79
N GLN A 28 -4.97 2.64 -2.61
CA GLN A 28 -5.76 2.03 -3.68
C GLN A 28 -5.52 2.77 -5.00
N VAL A 29 -5.88 2.13 -6.12
CA VAL A 29 -5.78 2.78 -7.43
C VAL A 29 -6.69 4.01 -7.47
N GLY A 30 -6.11 5.17 -7.79
CA GLY A 30 -6.82 6.46 -7.82
C GLY A 30 -6.73 7.27 -6.53
N ASP A 31 -6.13 6.73 -5.46
CA ASP A 31 -5.93 7.49 -4.23
C ASP A 31 -4.87 8.58 -4.38
N THR A 32 -5.13 9.73 -3.76
CA THR A 32 -4.12 10.75 -3.52
C THR A 32 -3.69 10.67 -2.06
N VAL A 33 -2.41 10.32 -1.82
CA VAL A 33 -1.89 10.12 -0.47
C VAL A 33 -0.84 11.16 -0.15
N LYS A 34 -0.97 11.80 1.03
CA LYS A 34 0.04 12.72 1.55
C LYS A 34 1.06 11.96 2.38
N ILE A 35 2.27 11.91 1.85
CA ILE A 35 3.44 11.27 2.48
C ILE A 35 4.51 12.31 2.78
N GLU A 36 5.56 11.89 3.47
CA GLU A 36 6.78 12.68 3.63
C GLU A 36 7.47 12.98 2.29
N LYS A 37 8.42 13.93 2.32
CA LYS A 37 9.18 14.29 1.14
C LYS A 37 10.07 13.12 0.71
N LEU A 38 9.87 12.66 -0.51
CA LEU A 38 10.70 11.64 -1.13
C LEU A 38 11.89 12.28 -1.84
N LEU A 39 13.03 11.60 -1.79
CA LEU A 39 14.21 11.92 -2.56
C LEU A 39 14.50 10.73 -3.48
N GLN A 40 14.95 11.02 -4.69
CA GLN A 40 15.53 10.01 -5.57
C GLN A 40 16.82 9.46 -4.97
N ASP A 41 17.30 8.33 -5.48
CA ASP A 41 18.58 7.74 -5.08
C ASP A 41 19.76 8.72 -5.27
N SER A 42 19.67 9.55 -6.31
CA SER A 42 20.60 10.64 -6.61
C SER A 42 20.51 11.84 -5.65
N ARG A 43 19.62 11.79 -4.63
CA ARG A 43 19.29 12.85 -3.68
C ARG A 43 18.64 14.10 -4.29
N GLU A 44 18.08 13.96 -5.47
CA GLU A 44 17.27 15.00 -6.11
C GLU A 44 15.80 14.86 -5.72
N GLU A 45 15.07 15.97 -5.81
CA GLU A 45 13.63 15.99 -5.54
C GLU A 45 12.87 15.46 -6.75
N TYR A 46 11.83 14.66 -6.52
CA TYR A 46 10.88 14.30 -7.56
C TYR A 46 10.13 15.55 -8.05
N LYS A 47 9.94 15.63 -9.37
CA LYS A 47 9.16 16.67 -10.02
C LYS A 47 7.72 16.22 -10.21
N VAL A 48 6.82 17.18 -10.41
CA VAL A 48 5.43 16.89 -10.73
C VAL A 48 5.37 16.10 -12.04
N GLY A 49 4.72 14.93 -11.99
CA GLY A 49 4.63 14.01 -13.13
C GLY A 49 5.69 12.90 -13.13
N ASP A 50 6.67 12.93 -12.22
CA ASP A 50 7.61 11.83 -12.08
C ASP A 50 6.91 10.58 -11.54
N SER A 51 7.34 9.43 -12.04
CA SER A 51 6.93 8.14 -11.51
C SER A 51 7.79 7.76 -10.31
N VAL A 52 7.15 7.28 -9.25
CA VAL A 52 7.80 6.83 -8.01
C VAL A 52 7.51 5.35 -7.81
N SER A 53 8.56 4.56 -7.59
CA SER A 53 8.44 3.15 -7.21
C SER A 53 8.67 2.98 -5.72
N PHE A 54 7.87 2.12 -5.08
CA PHE A 54 8.02 1.78 -3.66
C PHE A 54 8.39 0.30 -3.53
N ASP A 55 9.59 0.02 -3.04
CA ASP A 55 10.07 -1.37 -2.86
C ASP A 55 9.51 -2.00 -1.58
N MET A 56 9.17 -1.19 -0.58
CA MET A 56 8.68 -1.67 0.71
C MET A 56 7.17 -1.83 0.72
N VAL A 57 6.67 -2.86 0.02
CA VAL A 57 5.26 -3.26 0.07
C VAL A 57 5.08 -4.34 1.14
N LEU A 58 4.18 -4.12 2.09
CA LEU A 58 3.92 -5.03 3.21
C LEU A 58 2.73 -5.95 2.95
N LEU A 59 1.74 -5.45 2.22
CA LEU A 59 0.50 -6.14 1.92
C LEU A 59 0.06 -5.75 0.52
N LYS A 60 -0.41 -6.74 -0.25
CA LYS A 60 -1.08 -6.55 -1.51
C LYS A 60 -2.35 -7.37 -1.49
N ASP A 61 -3.46 -6.75 -1.83
CA ASP A 61 -4.78 -7.36 -1.90
C ASP A 61 -5.34 -7.01 -3.28
N ASP A 62 -5.44 -8.01 -4.15
CA ASP A 62 -5.97 -7.83 -5.50
C ASP A 62 -7.50 -7.97 -5.55
N GLY A 63 -8.18 -7.91 -4.39
CA GLY A 63 -9.62 -8.09 -4.24
C GLY A 63 -10.09 -9.55 -4.30
N THR A 64 -9.19 -10.47 -4.67
CA THR A 64 -9.41 -11.92 -4.68
C THR A 64 -8.38 -12.67 -3.86
N THR A 65 -7.12 -12.22 -3.90
CA THR A 65 -6.01 -12.84 -3.18
C THR A 65 -5.32 -11.80 -2.31
N LEU A 66 -5.19 -12.11 -1.02
CA LEU A 66 -4.41 -11.33 -0.07
C LEU A 66 -3.01 -11.93 0.05
N THR A 67 -2.00 -11.15 -0.32
CA THR A 67 -0.59 -11.46 -0.14
C THR A 67 -0.04 -10.63 1.01
N LEU A 68 0.50 -11.29 2.02
CA LEU A 68 1.17 -10.65 3.15
C LEU A 68 2.68 -10.91 3.04
N GLY A 69 3.48 -9.85 3.12
CA GLY A 69 4.93 -9.95 3.13
C GLY A 69 5.47 -10.49 4.45
N ALA A 70 6.64 -11.13 4.40
CA ALA A 70 7.38 -11.59 5.58
C ALA A 70 8.88 -11.31 5.41
N PRO A 71 9.39 -10.07 5.65
CA PRO A 71 8.72 -8.87 6.20
C PRO A 71 8.09 -7.94 5.16
N THR A 72 8.44 -8.10 3.88
CA THR A 72 7.89 -7.37 2.72
C THR A 72 7.54 -8.38 1.63
N ILE A 73 6.72 -7.96 0.66
CA ILE A 73 6.47 -8.71 -0.55
C ILE A 73 7.65 -8.43 -1.49
N ALA A 74 8.32 -9.47 -1.98
CA ALA A 74 9.35 -9.30 -3.01
C ALA A 74 8.67 -8.87 -4.32
N GLY A 75 9.16 -7.76 -4.90
CA GLY A 75 8.70 -7.17 -6.15
C GLY A 75 9.82 -7.10 -7.17
#